data_AF-A0A1H9PMM6-F1
#
_entry.id   AF-A0A1H9PMM6-F1
#
_cell.length_a   1.000
_cell.length_b   1.000
_cell.length_c   1.000
_cell.angle_alpha   90.00
_cell.angle_beta   90.00
_cell.angle_gamma   90.00
#
_symmetry.space_group_name_H-M   'P 1'
#
loop_
_entity.id
_entity.type
_entity.pdbx_description
1 polymer ?
#
loop_
_entity_poly.entity_id
_entity_poly.type
_entity_poly.pdbx_seq_one_letter_code
_entity_poly.pdbx_strand_id
1 'polypeptide(L)'
;MEKKYLTISDDVTAGYYYFSEYVICVEVTKQGKSLGSFCSDISQFEEWDEEEVAELVKNHVHQVENAQTYQPDRSHVLNGGMEIKYHQHWEDFYCVEVYEKGKEIGSFCADRASFEEWMEDDQHLSEVVRSQLQR
;
A
#
# COMPACT_ATOMS: atom_id res chain seq x y z
N MET A 1 10.74 -23.48 0.89
CA MET A 1 9.61 -22.85 1.58
C MET A 1 8.35 -23.52 1.09
N GLU A 2 7.63 -24.21 1.96
CA GLU A 2 6.32 -24.79 1.62
C GLU A 2 5.29 -23.66 1.58
N LYS A 3 4.64 -23.49 0.43
CA LYS A 3 3.46 -22.62 0.30
C LYS A 3 2.23 -23.49 0.55
N LYS A 4 1.45 -23.17 1.56
CA LYS A 4 0.10 -23.73 1.72
C LYS A 4 -0.87 -22.81 0.99
N TYR A 5 -1.80 -23.42 0.27
CA TYR A 5 -2.80 -22.71 -0.53
C TYR A 5 -4.18 -22.93 0.06
N LEU A 6 -4.94 -21.85 0.14
CA LEU A 6 -6.35 -21.82 0.50
C LEU A 6 -7.14 -21.34 -0.72
N THR A 7 -8.21 -22.06 -1.05
CA THR A 7 -9.13 -21.64 -2.12
C THR A 7 -10.32 -20.95 -1.47
N ILE A 8 -10.45 -19.64 -1.68
CA ILE A 8 -11.52 -18.82 -1.09
C ILE A 8 -12.81 -18.94 -1.92
N SER A 9 -12.66 -18.97 -3.24
CA SER A 9 -13.72 -19.13 -4.23
C SER A 9 -13.13 -19.74 -5.51
N ASP A 10 -14.00 -20.06 -6.48
CA ASP A 10 -13.58 -20.59 -7.78
C ASP A 10 -12.57 -19.69 -8.52
N ASP A 11 -12.57 -18.40 -8.20
CA ASP A 11 -11.74 -17.39 -8.84
C ASP A 11 -10.69 -16.74 -7.92
N VAL A 12 -10.69 -17.00 -6.62
CA VAL A 12 -9.74 -16.42 -5.65
C VAL A 12 -8.99 -17.50 -4.88
N THR A 13 -7.67 -17.46 -4.96
CA THR A 13 -6.77 -18.31 -4.17
C THR A 13 -5.82 -17.45 -3.33
N ALA A 14 -5.47 -17.95 -2.15
CA ALA A 14 -4.49 -17.35 -1.27
C ALA A 14 -3.38 -18.37 -1.00
N GLY A 15 -2.13 -17.95 -1.09
CA GLY A 15 -0.97 -18.75 -0.74
C GLY A 15 -0.19 -18.07 0.37
N TYR A 16 0.01 -18.75 1.50
CA TYR A 16 0.78 -18.18 2.60
C TYR A 16 2.18 -18.79 2.70
N TYR A 17 3.13 -17.94 3.07
CA TYR A 17 4.53 -18.27 3.20
C TYR A 17 5.19 -17.49 4.34
N TYR A 18 6.07 -18.16 5.07
CA TYR A 18 6.92 -17.54 6.07
C TYR A 18 7.95 -16.66 5.37
N PHE A 19 7.86 -15.35 5.56
CA PHE A 19 8.83 -14.39 5.04
C PHE A 19 10.06 -14.31 5.95
N SER A 20 9.84 -14.37 7.27
CA SER A 20 10.88 -14.46 8.30
C SER A 20 10.42 -15.37 9.44
N GLU A 21 11.23 -15.46 10.51
CA GLU A 21 10.85 -16.17 11.74
C GLU A 21 9.76 -15.46 12.57
N TYR A 22 9.41 -14.22 12.20
CA TYR A 22 8.39 -13.41 12.88
C TYR A 22 7.21 -13.06 11.97
N VAL A 23 7.40 -13.09 10.64
CA VAL A 23 6.43 -12.56 9.68
C VAL A 23 5.98 -13.64 8.72
N ILE A 24 4.67 -13.74 8.55
CA ILE A 24 4.01 -14.53 7.51
C ILE A 24 3.29 -13.60 6.55
N CYS A 25 3.36 -13.93 5.26
CA CYS A 25 2.68 -13.17 4.22
C CYS A 25 1.69 -14.07 3.48
N VAL A 26 0.57 -13.48 3.08
CA VAL A 26 -0.51 -14.10 2.32
C VAL A 26 -0.55 -13.45 0.95
N GLU A 27 -0.13 -14.19 -0.07
CA GLU A 27 -0.22 -13.81 -1.48
C GLU A 27 -1.62 -14.12 -2.01
N VAL A 28 -2.30 -13.11 -2.53
CA VAL A 28 -3.67 -13.25 -3.04
C VAL A 28 -3.66 -13.23 -4.56
N THR A 29 -4.32 -14.20 -5.17
CA THR A 29 -4.44 -14.34 -6.62
C THR A 29 -5.91 -14.43 -7.00
N LYS A 30 -6.35 -13.62 -7.96
CA LYS A 30 -7.70 -13.69 -8.54
C LYS A 30 -7.61 -13.95 -10.04
N GLN A 31 -8.28 -15.00 -10.53
CA GLN A 31 -8.26 -15.42 -11.94
C GLN A 31 -6.84 -15.56 -12.51
N GLY A 32 -5.91 -16.08 -11.71
CA GLY A 32 -4.49 -16.25 -12.08
C GLY A 32 -3.67 -14.95 -12.10
N LYS A 33 -4.24 -13.80 -11.73
CA LYS A 33 -3.52 -12.54 -11.55
C LYS A 33 -3.26 -12.28 -10.07
N SER A 34 -2.01 -11.95 -9.73
CA SER A 34 -1.68 -11.51 -8.38
C SER A 34 -2.38 -10.19 -8.08
N LEU A 35 -3.01 -10.11 -6.91
CA LEU A 35 -3.56 -8.88 -6.32
C LEU A 35 -2.64 -8.36 -5.19
N GLY A 36 -1.37 -8.80 -5.18
CA GLY A 36 -0.42 -8.48 -4.13
C GLY A 36 -0.53 -9.39 -2.91
N SER A 37 0.13 -8.97 -1.84
CA SER A 37 0.21 -9.72 -0.59
C SER A 37 0.01 -8.79 0.60
N PHE A 38 -0.53 -9.31 1.68
CA PHE A 38 -0.49 -8.68 3.00
C PHE A 38 0.32 -9.56 3.96
N CYS A 39 0.89 -8.95 5.00
CA CYS A 39 1.72 -9.67 5.96
C CYS A 39 1.25 -9.40 7.39
N SER A 40 1.46 -10.37 8.26
CA SER A 40 1.14 -10.33 9.69
C SER A 40 2.26 -10.96 10.49
N ASP A 41 2.30 -10.66 11.78
CA ASP A 41 3.10 -11.44 12.71
C ASP A 41 2.59 -12.89 12.76
N ILE A 42 3.51 -13.85 12.86
CA ILE A 42 3.19 -15.28 12.89
C ILE A 42 2.31 -15.62 14.08
N SER A 43 2.59 -15.06 15.26
CA SER A 43 1.80 -15.34 16.46
C SER A 43 0.34 -14.93 16.28
N GLN A 44 0.09 -13.81 15.61
CA GLN A 44 -1.26 -13.35 15.32
C GLN A 44 -1.92 -14.20 14.24
N PHE A 45 -1.16 -14.61 13.21
CA PHE A 45 -1.69 -15.45 12.15
C PHE A 45 -2.05 -16.86 12.63
N GLU A 46 -1.29 -17.41 13.57
CA GLU A 46 -1.58 -18.72 14.18
C GLU A 46 -2.81 -18.72 15.09
N GLU A 47 -3.24 -17.55 15.57
CA GLU A 47 -4.49 -17.39 16.31
C GLU A 47 -5.71 -17.40 15.40
N TRP A 48 -5.55 -17.05 14.11
CA TRP A 48 -6.65 -17.01 13.17
C TRP A 48 -7.04 -18.39 12.67
N ASP A 49 -8.35 -18.62 12.64
CA ASP A 49 -8.89 -19.79 11.94
C ASP A 49 -9.00 -19.58 10.42
N GLU A 50 -9.39 -20.64 9.71
CA GLU A 50 -9.50 -20.61 8.24
C GLU A 50 -10.58 -19.64 7.75
N GLU A 51 -11.65 -19.43 8.54
CA GLU A 51 -12.73 -18.50 8.19
C GLU A 51 -12.25 -17.05 8.33
N GLU A 52 -11.55 -16.72 9.42
CA GLU A 52 -10.96 -15.41 9.66
C GLU A 52 -9.93 -15.05 8.56
N VAL A 53 -9.05 -16.00 8.20
CA VAL A 53 -8.10 -15.80 7.09
C VAL A 53 -8.84 -15.59 5.77
N ALA A 54 -9.91 -16.32 5.51
CA ALA A 54 -10.72 -16.14 4.30
C ALA A 54 -11.39 -14.75 4.25
N GLU A 55 -11.87 -14.23 5.39
CA GLU A 55 -12.41 -12.87 5.48
C GLU A 55 -11.34 -11.81 5.21
N LEU A 56 -10.14 -11.96 5.77
CA LEU A 56 -9.00 -11.07 5.50
C LEU A 56 -8.66 -11.03 4.00
N VAL A 57 -8.64 -12.18 3.34
CA VAL A 57 -8.41 -12.26 1.89
C VAL A 57 -9.54 -11.58 1.11
N LYS A 58 -10.81 -11.81 1.47
CA LYS A 58 -11.95 -11.14 0.81
C LYS A 58 -11.89 -9.62 0.97
N ASN A 59 -11.54 -9.15 2.16
CA ASN A 59 -11.35 -7.73 2.44
C ASN A 59 -10.22 -7.14 1.60
N HIS A 60 -9.08 -7.83 1.49
CA HIS A 60 -7.98 -7.43 0.61
C HIS A 60 -8.42 -7.34 -0.86
N VAL A 61 -9.12 -8.36 -1.37
CA VAL A 61 -9.66 -8.34 -2.75
C VAL A 61 -10.59 -7.13 -2.94
N HIS A 62 -11.53 -6.90 -2.01
CA HIS A 62 -12.45 -5.79 -2.09
C HIS A 62 -11.73 -4.44 -2.08
N GLN A 63 -10.71 -4.28 -1.23
CA GLN A 63 -9.90 -3.06 -1.16
C GLN A 63 -9.13 -2.83 -2.46
N VAL A 64 -8.45 -3.83 -3.01
CA VAL A 64 -7.70 -3.71 -4.26
C VAL A 64 -8.64 -3.42 -5.44
N GLU A 65 -9.80 -4.06 -5.51
CA GLU A 65 -10.78 -3.85 -6.58
C GLU A 65 -11.43 -2.47 -6.49
N ASN A 66 -11.69 -1.96 -5.28
CA ASN A 66 -12.20 -0.60 -5.11
C ASN A 66 -11.12 0.46 -5.32
N ALA A 67 -9.86 0.16 -4.99
CA ALA A 67 -8.71 1.01 -5.26
C ALA A 67 -8.43 1.13 -6.77
N GLN A 68 -8.92 0.21 -7.61
CA GLN A 68 -8.92 0.40 -9.07
C GLN A 68 -9.81 1.57 -9.53
N THR A 69 -10.60 2.18 -8.64
CA THR A 69 -11.07 3.54 -8.82
C THR A 69 -9.92 4.52 -8.54
N TYR A 70 -8.84 4.40 -9.32
CA TYR A 70 -7.73 5.34 -9.33
C TYR A 70 -8.32 6.74 -9.52
N GLN A 71 -8.33 7.56 -8.47
CA GLN A 71 -8.39 8.99 -8.70
C GLN A 71 -7.16 9.33 -9.54
N PRO A 72 -7.29 10.10 -10.62
CA PRO A 72 -6.14 10.46 -11.45
C PRO A 72 -5.06 11.05 -10.53
N ASP A 73 -3.83 10.54 -10.69
CA ASP A 73 -2.67 11.04 -9.92
C ASP A 73 -2.67 12.56 -9.98
N ARG A 74 -2.76 13.19 -8.82
CA ARG A 74 -2.69 14.64 -8.73
C ARG A 74 -1.22 15.01 -8.71
N SER A 75 -0.82 15.90 -9.60
CA SER A 75 0.54 16.43 -9.66
C SER A 75 0.59 17.82 -9.03
N HIS A 76 1.61 18.08 -8.23
CA HIS A 76 1.87 19.40 -7.65
C HIS A 76 3.36 19.73 -7.75
N VAL A 77 3.69 20.94 -8.21
CA VAL A 77 5.07 21.39 -8.36
C VAL A 77 5.46 22.24 -7.15
N LEU A 78 6.46 21.78 -6.42
CA LEU A 78 6.97 22.40 -5.21
C LEU A 78 7.95 23.54 -5.52
N ASN A 79 8.08 24.46 -4.57
CA ASN A 79 9.13 25.46 -4.55
C ASN A 79 10.54 24.83 -4.60
N GLY A 80 11.26 25.14 -5.69
CA GLY A 80 12.60 24.61 -5.98
C GLY A 80 12.65 23.62 -7.15
N GLY A 81 11.53 23.37 -7.83
CA GLY A 81 11.49 22.57 -9.07
C GLY A 81 11.39 21.06 -8.86
N MET A 82 11.05 20.63 -7.64
CA MET A 82 10.61 19.26 -7.38
C MET A 82 9.13 19.14 -7.76
N GLU A 83 8.73 17.97 -8.24
CA GLU A 83 7.35 17.63 -8.55
C GLU A 83 6.94 16.47 -7.65
N ILE A 84 5.75 16.54 -7.08
CA ILE A 84 5.13 15.41 -6.40
C ILE A 84 3.94 14.92 -7.20
N LYS A 85 3.76 13.60 -7.25
CA LYS A 85 2.51 12.96 -7.66
C LYS A 85 1.93 12.25 -6.47
N TYR A 86 0.64 12.41 -6.24
CA TYR A 86 0.00 11.78 -5.10
C TYR A 86 -1.36 11.21 -5.46
N HIS A 87 -1.66 10.08 -4.83
CA HIS A 87 -2.94 9.41 -4.93
C HIS A 87 -3.40 8.92 -3.56
N GLN A 88 -4.71 8.88 -3.38
CA GLN A 88 -5.31 8.28 -2.20
C GLN A 88 -5.18 6.76 -2.33
N HIS A 89 -4.37 6.15 -1.48
CA HIS A 89 -4.14 4.70 -1.50
C HIS A 89 -5.19 3.97 -0.63
N TRP A 90 -5.52 4.54 0.54
CA TRP A 90 -6.59 4.10 1.44
C TRP A 90 -7.46 5.28 1.90
N GLU A 91 -8.59 5.00 2.57
CA GLU A 91 -9.49 6.04 3.07
C GLU A 91 -8.76 7.13 3.89
N ASP A 92 -7.74 6.70 4.65
CA ASP A 92 -6.97 7.53 5.57
C ASP A 92 -5.52 7.78 5.15
N PHE A 93 -5.09 7.40 3.94
CA PHE A 93 -3.70 7.56 3.51
C PHE A 93 -3.54 8.06 2.07
N TYR A 94 -2.58 8.97 1.91
CA TYR A 94 -2.03 9.34 0.61
C TYR A 94 -0.66 8.73 0.42
N CYS A 95 -0.39 8.25 -0.79
CA CYS A 95 0.97 7.91 -1.22
C CYS A 95 1.46 8.99 -2.19
N VAL A 96 2.71 9.37 -2.02
CA VAL A 96 3.37 10.51 -2.66
C VAL A 96 4.65 10.02 -3.30
N GLU A 97 4.76 10.20 -4.61
CA GLU A 97 5.96 10.00 -5.41
C GLU A 97 6.63 11.36 -5.64
N VAL A 98 7.95 11.42 -5.48
CA VAL A 98 8.72 12.67 -5.60
C VAL A 98 9.67 12.58 -6.77
N TYR A 99 9.66 13.61 -7.61
CA TYR A 99 10.44 13.72 -8.82
C TYR A 99 11.30 14.98 -8.79
N GLU A 100 12.54 14.87 -9.26
CA GLU A 100 13.41 16.01 -9.55
C GLU A 100 13.89 15.89 -11.00
N LYS A 101 13.63 16.93 -11.82
CA LYS A 101 13.99 16.96 -13.25
C LYS A 101 13.45 15.74 -14.03
N GLY A 102 12.24 15.30 -13.70
CA GLY A 102 11.56 14.17 -14.33
C GLY A 102 12.09 12.79 -13.92
N LYS A 103 13.00 12.70 -12.94
CA LYS A 103 13.44 11.43 -12.36
C LYS A 103 12.84 11.26 -10.98
N GLU A 104 12.23 10.11 -10.71
CA GLU A 104 11.78 9.74 -9.38
C GLU A 104 12.99 9.62 -8.43
N ILE A 105 12.93 10.35 -7.32
CA ILE A 105 13.97 10.37 -6.28
C ILE A 105 13.53 9.71 -4.98
N GLY A 106 12.24 9.38 -4.85
CA GLY A 106 11.72 8.57 -3.75
C GLY A 106 10.21 8.65 -3.63
N SER A 107 9.67 7.90 -2.67
CA SER A 107 8.25 7.83 -2.40
C SER A 107 7.99 7.64 -0.91
N PHE A 108 6.87 8.17 -0.41
CA PHE A 108 6.40 7.93 0.96
C PHE A 108 4.87 7.94 1.01
N CYS A 109 4.29 7.34 2.06
CA CYS A 109 2.87 7.48 2.34
C CYS A 109 2.68 8.20 3.68
N ALA A 110 1.62 9.00 3.77
CA ALA A 110 1.27 9.80 4.94
C ALA A 110 -0.21 9.66 5.24
N ASP A 111 -0.59 9.83 6.50
CA ASP A 111 -1.99 9.91 6.88
C ASP A 111 -2.66 11.11 6.21
N ARG A 112 -3.96 10.95 5.92
CA ARG A 112 -4.74 11.91 5.17
C ARG A 112 -4.78 13.29 5.81
N ALA A 113 -4.98 13.35 7.13
CA ALA A 113 -5.10 14.61 7.84
C ALA A 113 -3.79 15.42 7.76
N SER A 114 -2.66 14.78 8.04
CA SER A 114 -1.35 15.42 7.96
C SER A 114 -1.00 15.83 6.54
N PHE A 115 -1.26 14.96 5.55
CA PHE A 115 -0.99 15.31 4.16
C PHE A 115 -1.84 16.49 3.66
N GLU A 116 -3.13 16.52 3.98
CA GLU A 116 -4.02 17.64 3.63
C GLU A 116 -3.57 18.95 4.30
N GLU A 117 -3.10 18.92 5.56
CA GLU A 117 -2.51 20.08 6.24
C GLU A 117 -1.25 20.59 5.53
N TRP A 118 -0.33 19.69 5.15
CA TRP A 118 0.90 20.10 4.46
C TRP A 118 0.62 20.73 3.11
N MET A 119 -0.42 20.27 2.39
CA MET A 119 -0.84 20.83 1.11
C MET A 119 -1.36 22.27 1.20
N GLU A 120 -1.66 22.79 2.40
CA GLU A 120 -2.09 24.18 2.59
C GLU A 120 -0.92 25.19 2.46
N ASP A 121 0.32 24.77 2.73
CA ASP A 121 1.53 25.59 2.64
C ASP A 121 2.65 24.89 1.87
N ASP A 122 2.93 25.38 0.66
CA ASP A 122 3.94 24.81 -0.23
C ASP A 122 5.36 24.82 0.35
N GLN A 123 5.69 25.80 1.21
CA GLN A 123 6.98 25.82 1.88
C GLN A 123 7.08 24.69 2.90
N HIS A 124 6.02 24.51 3.70
CA HIS A 124 5.94 23.44 4.68
C HIS A 124 5.99 22.06 4.01
N LEU A 125 5.22 21.85 2.94
CA LEU A 125 5.24 20.62 2.15
C LEU A 125 6.63 20.33 1.58
N SER A 126 7.32 21.35 1.07
CA SER A 126 8.68 21.21 0.55
C SER A 126 9.69 20.76 1.61
N GLU A 127 9.54 21.24 2.85
CA GLU A 127 10.39 20.84 3.99
C GLU A 127 10.10 19.39 4.41
N VAL A 128 8.83 19.01 4.50
CA VAL A 128 8.41 17.65 4.83
C VAL A 128 8.94 16.66 3.79
N VAL A 129 8.72 16.92 2.51
CA VAL A 129 9.20 16.07 1.41
C VAL A 129 10.71 15.86 1.48
N ARG A 130 11.49 16.93 1.70
CA ARG A 130 12.95 16.80 1.89
C ARG A 130 13.32 15.95 3.09
N SER A 131 12.59 16.06 4.20
CA SER A 131 12.85 15.25 5.40
C SER A 131 12.59 13.75 5.17
N GLN A 132 11.55 13.41 4.40
CA GLN A 132 11.19 12.01 4.14
C GLN A 132 12.19 11.32 3.20
N LEU A 133 12.83 12.08 2.31
CA LEU A 133 13.82 11.57 1.35
C LEU A 133 15.23 11.37 1.93
N GLN A 134 15.50 11.84 3.15
CA GLN A 134 16.82 11.71 3.82
C GLN A 134 16.95 10.43 4.68
N ARG A 135 16.05 9.45 4.52
CA ARG A 135 16.08 8.19 5.27
C ARG A 135 16.98 7.12 4.65
#